data_AF-A0A534AEM9-F1
#
_entry.id   AF-A0A534AEM9-F1
#
_cell.length_a   1.000
_cell.length_b   1.000
_cell.length_c   1.000
_cell.angle_alpha   90.00
_cell.angle_beta   90.00
_cell.angle_gamma   90.00
#
_symmetry.space_group_name_H-M   'P 1'
#
loop_
_entity.id
_entity.type
_entity.pdbx_description
1 polymer ?
#
loop_
_entity_poly.entity_id
_entity_poly.type
_entity_poly.pdbx_seq_one_letter_code
_entity_poly.pdbx_strand_id
1 'polypeptide(L)'
;ELIDLAAAEQHMLLDEIARCAAALRDIVAPDKLNIAALGNVVAQLHVHVIARRHGDAAWPRPVWGAGTREGYARAVREDLIARLRAALSLPATA
;
A
#
# COMPACT_ATOMS: atom_id res chain seq x y z
N GLU A 1 8.21 8.80 14.24
CA GLU A 1 9.05 8.52 13.06
C GLU A 1 9.51 7.08 13.00
N LEU A 2 9.99 6.61 11.85
CA LEU A 2 10.53 5.24 11.72
C LEU A 2 11.69 4.99 12.70
N ILE A 3 12.52 6.01 12.94
CA ILE A 3 13.64 5.95 13.87
C ILE A 3 13.24 5.93 15.35
N ASP A 4 11.96 6.14 15.66
CA ASP A 4 11.44 6.03 17.03
C ASP A 4 11.05 4.59 17.38
N LEU A 5 11.02 3.69 16.40
CA LEU A 5 10.83 2.26 16.61
C LEU A 5 12.13 1.61 17.09
N ALA A 6 12.03 0.58 17.93
CA ALA A 6 13.17 -0.27 18.26
C ALA A 6 13.72 -0.95 17.00
N ALA A 7 15.02 -1.27 16.98
CA ALA A 7 15.66 -1.88 15.81
C ALA A 7 14.96 -3.16 15.33
N ALA A 8 14.45 -3.99 16.24
CA ALA A 8 13.69 -5.19 15.89
C ALA A 8 12.36 -4.86 15.19
N GLU A 9 11.67 -3.81 15.63
CA GLU A 9 10.41 -3.33 15.05
C GLU A 9 10.62 -2.71 13.67
N GLN A 10 11.75 -2.01 13.45
CA GLN A 10 12.12 -1.50 12.13
C GLN A 10 12.32 -2.63 11.11
N HIS A 11 13.00 -3.72 11.50
CA HIS A 11 13.16 -4.89 10.64
C HIS A 11 11.83 -5.58 10.38
N MET A 12 11.00 -5.77 11.42
CA MET A 12 9.65 -6.34 11.27
C MET A 12 8.79 -5.51 10.31
N LEU A 13 8.82 -4.17 10.44
CA LEU A 13 8.12 -3.27 9.53
C LEU A 13 8.63 -3.41 8.09
N LEU A 14 9.95 -3.54 7.88
CA LEU A 14 10.51 -3.74 6.54
C LEU A 14 10.05 -5.06 5.92
N ASP A 15 10.03 -6.14 6.69
CA ASP A 15 9.51 -7.43 6.26
C ASP A 15 8.01 -7.35 5.91
N GLU A 16 7.22 -6.63 6.71
CA GLU A 16 5.81 -6.37 6.45
C GLU A 16 5.57 -5.57 5.17
N ILE A 17 6.34 -4.51 4.96
CA ILE A 17 6.31 -3.72 3.72
C ILE A 17 6.62 -4.62 2.52
N ALA A 18 7.64 -5.48 2.62
CA ALA A 18 8.02 -6.39 1.54
C ALA A 18 6.92 -7.41 1.23
N ARG A 19 6.28 -7.99 2.26
CA ARG A 19 5.14 -8.90 2.11
C ARG A 19 3.95 -8.22 1.45
N CYS A 20 3.57 -7.03 1.91
CA CYS A 20 2.49 -6.23 1.32
C CYS A 20 2.77 -5.85 -0.13
N ALA A 21 4.01 -5.44 -0.43
CA ALA A 21 4.45 -5.10 -1.78
C ALA A 21 4.38 -6.30 -2.73
N ALA A 22 4.87 -7.47 -2.29
CA ALA A 22 4.81 -8.70 -3.08
C ALA A 22 3.35 -9.14 -3.34
N ALA A 23 2.52 -9.18 -2.30
CA ALA A 23 1.10 -9.52 -2.44
C ALA A 23 0.38 -8.56 -3.40
N LEU A 24 0.59 -7.25 -3.25
CA LEU A 24 -0.03 -6.26 -4.14
C LEU A 24 0.44 -6.46 -5.59
N ARG A 25 1.75 -6.64 -5.81
CA ARG A 25 2.32 -6.91 -7.13
C ARG A 25 1.65 -8.12 -7.79
N ASP A 26 1.52 -9.22 -7.07
CA ASP A 26 1.01 -10.48 -7.63
C ASP A 26 -0.50 -10.39 -7.94
N ILE A 27 -1.25 -9.62 -7.16
CA ILE A 27 -2.70 -9.41 -7.36
C ILE A 27 -2.98 -8.44 -8.51
N VAL A 28 -2.25 -7.33 -8.61
CA VAL A 28 -2.60 -6.27 -9.59
C VAL A 28 -1.64 -6.18 -10.77
N ALA A 29 -0.48 -6.85 -10.76
CA ALA A 29 0.53 -6.77 -11.82
C ALA A 29 0.79 -5.31 -12.29
N PRO A 30 1.29 -4.42 -11.39
CA PRO A 30 1.56 -3.03 -11.72
C PRO A 30 2.86 -2.90 -12.52
N ASP A 31 3.01 -1.81 -13.26
CA ASP A 31 4.28 -1.47 -13.93
C ASP A 31 5.35 -1.07 -12.90
N LYS A 32 4.93 -0.46 -11.78
CA LYS A 32 5.83 -0.06 -10.68
C LYS A 32 5.13 -0.05 -9.32
N LEU A 33 5.89 -0.31 -8.27
CA LEU A 33 5.47 -0.01 -6.89
C LEU A 33 6.13 1.28 -6.38
N ASN A 34 5.36 2.11 -5.67
CA ASN A 34 5.87 3.20 -4.85
C ASN A 34 5.64 2.88 -3.37
N ILE A 35 6.67 3.06 -2.56
CA ILE A 35 6.66 2.81 -1.12
C ILE A 35 7.14 4.08 -0.42
N ALA A 36 6.39 4.59 0.55
CA ALA A 36 6.76 5.81 1.26
C ALA A 36 6.16 5.91 2.67
N ALA A 37 6.97 6.35 3.63
CA ALA A 37 6.52 6.91 4.89
C ALA A 37 6.63 8.45 4.79
N LEU A 38 5.52 9.15 4.93
CA LEU A 38 5.48 10.63 4.85
C LEU A 38 5.19 11.24 6.22
N GLY A 39 3.91 11.45 6.55
CA GLY A 39 3.53 11.91 7.88
C GLY A 39 3.42 13.43 8.09
N ASN A 40 3.57 14.25 7.05
CA ASN A 40 3.50 15.73 7.18
C ASN A 40 2.20 16.27 7.80
N VAL A 41 1.06 15.58 7.59
CA VAL A 41 -0.26 16.00 8.10
C VAL A 41 -0.77 15.06 9.20
N VAL A 42 -0.65 13.74 9.00
CA VAL A 42 -1.01 12.74 10.00
C VAL A 42 0.28 12.17 10.59
N ALA A 43 0.59 12.58 11.82
CA ALA A 43 1.88 12.30 12.48
C ALA A 43 2.09 10.82 12.87
N GLN A 44 1.01 10.02 12.98
CA GLN A 44 1.15 8.60 13.24
C GLN A 44 1.88 7.91 12.08
N LEU A 45 2.95 7.15 12.38
CA LEU A 45 3.72 6.41 11.37
C LEU A 45 2.80 5.48 10.57
N HIS A 46 2.80 5.65 9.26
CA HIS A 46 2.14 4.77 8.30
C HIS A 46 2.96 4.70 7.02
N VAL A 47 2.92 3.56 6.36
CA VAL A 47 3.67 3.33 5.12
C VAL A 47 2.70 3.06 3.99
N HIS A 48 2.78 3.87 2.95
CA HIS A 48 2.04 3.66 1.71
C HIS A 48 2.73 2.58 0.87
N VAL A 49 1.96 1.63 0.34
CA VAL A 49 2.39 0.67 -0.69
C VAL A 49 1.43 0.81 -1.86
N ILE A 50 1.91 1.38 -2.97
CA ILE A 50 1.05 1.87 -4.05
C ILE A 50 1.45 1.22 -5.38
N ALA A 51 0.49 0.55 -6.01
CA ALA A 51 0.59 0.07 -7.38
C ALA A 51 0.42 1.21 -8.39
N ARG A 52 1.37 1.35 -9.31
CA ARG A 52 1.42 2.39 -10.35
C ARG A 52 1.35 1.75 -11.73
N ARG A 53 0.75 2.47 -12.69
CA ARG A 53 0.69 2.05 -14.09
C ARG A 53 1.06 3.21 -15.02
N HIS A 54 1.61 2.88 -16.18
CA HIS A 54 1.72 3.85 -17.27
C HIS A 54 0.31 4.37 -17.62
N GLY A 55 0.16 5.70 -17.61
CA GLY A 55 -1.13 6.34 -17.87
C GLY A 55 -2.08 6.42 -16.68
N ASP A 56 -1.66 6.01 -15.46
CA ASP A 56 -2.42 6.39 -14.28
C ASP A 56 -2.49 7.92 -14.12
N ALA A 57 -3.49 8.42 -13.38
CA ALA A 57 -3.82 9.84 -13.30
C ALA A 57 -2.66 10.76 -12.87
N ALA A 58 -1.61 10.20 -12.26
CA ALA A 58 -0.45 10.94 -11.80
C ALA A 58 0.84 10.60 -12.56
N TRP A 59 0.89 9.55 -13.39
CA TRP A 59 2.11 9.10 -14.06
C TRP A 59 2.75 10.21 -14.94
N PRO A 60 4.08 10.44 -14.88
CA PRO A 60 5.10 9.75 -14.08
C PRO A 60 5.37 10.38 -12.70
N ARG A 61 4.57 11.35 -12.27
CA ARG A 61 4.72 12.07 -11.00
C ARG A 61 4.24 11.23 -9.79
N PRO A 62 4.58 11.63 -8.56
CA PRO A 62 3.99 11.05 -7.35
C PRO A 62 2.48 11.27 -7.30
N VAL A 63 1.76 10.37 -6.62
CA VAL A 63 0.28 10.43 -6.53
C VAL A 63 -0.23 11.48 -5.55
N TRP A 64 0.59 11.93 -4.61
CA TRP A 64 0.13 12.85 -3.54
C TRP A 64 -0.16 14.23 -4.11
N GLY A 65 -1.42 14.66 -4.00
CA GLY A 65 -1.89 15.94 -4.54
C GLY A 65 -2.11 15.95 -6.06
N ALA A 66 -2.09 14.79 -6.71
CA ALA A 66 -2.36 14.65 -8.14
C ALA A 66 -3.68 13.90 -8.38
N GLY A 67 -4.43 14.32 -9.41
CA GLY A 67 -5.72 13.73 -9.79
C GLY A 67 -6.86 14.03 -8.81
N THR A 68 -8.00 13.39 -9.04
CA THR A 68 -9.19 13.49 -8.19
C THR A 68 -9.37 12.17 -7.42
N ARG A 69 -9.76 12.24 -6.14
CA ARG A 69 -10.04 11.04 -5.36
C ARG A 69 -11.34 10.40 -5.85
N GLU A 70 -11.25 9.14 -6.25
CA GLU A 70 -12.41 8.34 -6.68
C GLU A 70 -12.65 7.21 -5.67
N GLY A 71 -13.90 7.08 -5.22
CA GLY A 71 -14.30 6.01 -4.32
C GLY A 71 -14.44 4.69 -5.07
N TYR A 72 -13.97 3.60 -4.47
CA TYR A 72 -14.22 2.26 -5.01
C TYR A 72 -15.70 1.91 -4.93
N ALA A 73 -16.26 1.38 -6.03
CA ALA A 73 -17.52 0.66 -5.99
C ALA A 73 -17.42 -0.50 -4.98
N ARG A 74 -18.50 -0.74 -4.21
CA ARG A 74 -18.50 -1.71 -3.10
C ARG A 74 -17.94 -3.07 -3.51
N ALA A 75 -18.43 -3.64 -4.61
CA ALA A 75 -18.02 -4.97 -5.08
C ALA A 75 -16.52 -5.02 -5.44
N VAL A 76 -16.00 -3.98 -6.10
CA VAL A 76 -14.56 -3.90 -6.45
C VAL A 76 -13.70 -3.83 -5.18
N ARG A 77 -14.13 -3.06 -4.18
CA ARG A 77 -13.44 -2.96 -2.89
C ARG A 77 -13.43 -4.31 -2.17
N GLU A 78 -14.57 -5.00 -2.11
CA GLU A 78 -14.72 -6.28 -1.41
C GLU A 78 -13.88 -7.38 -2.07
N ASP A 79 -13.88 -7.48 -3.41
CA ASP A 79 -13.01 -8.40 -4.15
C ASP A 79 -11.52 -8.15 -3.87
N LEU A 80 -11.09 -6.88 -3.96
CA LEU A 80 -9.70 -6.53 -3.71
C LEU A 80 -9.27 -6.86 -2.27
N ILE A 81 -10.13 -6.58 -1.28
CA ILE A 81 -9.87 -6.94 0.13
C ILE A 81 -9.74 -8.45 0.28
N ALA A 82 -10.64 -9.24 -0.32
CA ALA A 82 -10.60 -10.69 -0.23
C ALA A 82 -9.30 -11.26 -0.81
N ARG A 83 -8.89 -10.77 -1.98
CA ARG A 83 -7.64 -11.18 -2.64
C ARG A 83 -6.41 -10.79 -1.83
N LEU A 84 -6.37 -9.58 -1.27
CA LEU A 84 -5.28 -9.13 -0.41
C LEU A 84 -5.19 -9.96 0.88
N ARG A 85 -6.32 -10.26 1.53
CA ARG A 85 -6.33 -11.14 2.71
C ARG A 85 -5.78 -12.53 2.41
N ALA A 86 -6.23 -13.14 1.31
CA ALA A 86 -5.73 -14.44 0.89
C ALA A 86 -4.22 -14.41 0.62
N ALA A 87 -3.71 -13.41 -0.12
CA ALA A 87 -2.29 -13.29 -0.42
C ALA A 87 -1.43 -13.00 0.81
N LEU A 88 -1.97 -12.30 1.81
CA LEU A 88 -1.29 -12.01 3.07
C LEU A 88 -1.48 -13.12 4.12
N SER A 89 -2.17 -14.21 3.78
CA SER A 89 -2.52 -15.29 4.72
C SER A 89 -3.20 -14.78 5.99
N LEU A 90 -4.00 -13.72 5.85
CA LEU A 90 -4.79 -13.16 6.95
C LEU A 90 -6.08 -13.96 7.13
N PRO A 91 -6.53 -14.19 8.37
CA PRO A 91 -7.81 -14.82 8.61
C PRO A 91 -8.95 -14.01 7.96
N ALA A 92 -9.97 -14.72 7.48
CA ALA A 92 -11.22 -14.08 7.12
C ALA A 92 -11.77 -13.37 8.36
N THR A 93 -12.17 -12.11 8.23
CA THR A 93 -12.84 -11.40 9.32
C THR A 93 -14.11 -12.15 9.71
N ALA A 94 -14.26 -12.40 11.01
CA ALA A 94 -15.51 -12.85 11.63
C ALA A 94 -16.64 -11.84 11.38
#